data_AF-A0AAW1HX03-F1
#
_entry.id   AF-A0AAW1HX03-F1
#
_cell.length_a   1.000
_cell.length_b   1.000
_cell.length_c   1.000
_cell.angle_alpha   90.00
_cell.angle_beta   90.00
_cell.angle_gamma   90.00
#
_symmetry.space_group_name_H-M   'P 1'
#
loop_
_entity.id
_entity.type
_entity.pdbx_description
1 polymer ?
#
loop_
_entity_poly.entity_id
_entity_poly.type
_entity_poly.pdbx_seq_one_letter_code
_entity_poly.pdbx_strand_id
1 'polypeptide(L)'
;MQIDIELKKLAGKESDVVVKVPLAKSLASIVVEECKVQDKPQITRVDMKRMIEMRVKKRVKQHYVDGKFHDLFRKLVADPRTLMDAYNSLRVCSNVDVLLSENTEICFDSFSQEIVNGKFDIKANTFTVSTKGHDEKQLLVLPSFKLKIVQEAIRIVLEVVFRPLTRLKCRN
;
A
#
# COMPACT_ATOMS: atom_id res chain seq x y z
N MET A 1 -41.37 21.04 -69.36
CA MET A 1 -41.58 20.08 -68.26
C MET A 1 -40.21 19.48 -67.97
N GLN A 2 -39.53 20.00 -66.95
CA GLN A 2 -39.51 19.39 -65.60
C GLN A 2 -38.72 18.08 -65.67
N ILE A 3 -37.42 18.11 -65.38
CA ILE A 3 -36.87 17.87 -64.03
C ILE A 3 -37.31 16.49 -63.56
N ASP A 4 -36.41 15.54 -63.78
CA ASP A 4 -36.28 14.22 -63.18
C ASP A 4 -35.04 13.64 -63.90
N ILE A 5 -33.83 13.56 -63.35
CA ILE A 5 -33.45 13.06 -62.04
C ILE A 5 -32.07 13.63 -61.77
N GLU A 6 -32.04 14.48 -60.75
CA GLU A 6 -30.86 14.80 -59.97
C GLU A 6 -30.23 13.49 -59.43
N LEU A 7 -28.89 13.48 -59.27
CA LEU A 7 -28.12 12.49 -58.48
C LEU A 7 -27.69 11.17 -59.17
N LYS A 8 -26.97 11.26 -60.30
CA LYS A 8 -26.11 10.16 -60.81
C LYS A 8 -24.63 10.52 -60.94
N LYS A 9 -24.07 11.27 -60.00
CA LYS A 9 -22.62 11.55 -59.96
C LYS A 9 -22.00 11.59 -58.56
N LEU A 10 -22.38 10.69 -57.67
CA LEU A 10 -21.58 10.36 -56.48
C LEU A 10 -21.68 8.85 -56.19
N ALA A 11 -21.21 8.02 -57.13
CA ALA A 11 -20.87 6.63 -56.83
C ALA A 11 -19.41 6.59 -56.37
N GLY A 12 -19.15 7.22 -55.21
CA GLY A 12 -17.95 6.97 -54.43
C GLY A 12 -18.11 5.60 -53.79
N LYS A 13 -17.27 4.66 -54.22
CA LYS A 13 -17.26 3.27 -53.78
C LYS A 13 -16.74 3.21 -52.34
N GLU A 14 -17.63 3.35 -51.37
CA GLU A 14 -17.34 3.13 -49.94
C GLU A 14 -17.15 1.63 -49.72
N SER A 15 -15.91 1.16 -49.89
CA SER A 15 -15.49 -0.11 -49.33
C SER A 15 -15.27 0.12 -47.83
N ASP A 16 -16.21 -0.34 -47.02
CA ASP A 16 -16.06 -0.50 -45.58
C ASP A 16 -14.95 -1.52 -45.30
N VAL A 17 -13.70 -1.05 -45.38
CA VAL A 17 -12.55 -1.77 -44.86
C VAL A 17 -12.58 -1.51 -43.37
N VAL A 18 -13.28 -2.39 -42.64
CA VAL A 18 -13.06 -2.56 -41.20
C VAL A 18 -11.60 -2.98 -41.05
N VAL A 19 -10.71 -2.00 -40.93
CA VAL A 19 -9.30 -2.22 -40.63
C VAL A 19 -9.30 -2.81 -39.24
N LYS A 20 -9.22 -4.14 -39.18
CA LYS A 20 -9.10 -4.89 -37.93
C LYS A 20 -7.72 -4.58 -37.38
N VAL A 21 -7.63 -3.49 -36.63
CA VAL A 21 -6.37 -3.06 -36.02
C VAL A 21 -5.97 -4.19 -35.08
N PRO A 22 -4.78 -4.80 -35.22
CA PRO A 22 -4.32 -5.81 -34.29
C PRO A 22 -4.38 -5.22 -32.89
N LEU A 23 -4.91 -5.98 -31.92
CA LEU A 23 -5.02 -5.53 -30.54
C LEU A 23 -3.68 -4.99 -30.02
N ALA A 24 -2.57 -5.60 -30.43
CA ALA A 24 -1.21 -5.13 -30.14
C ALA A 24 -0.92 -3.70 -30.64
N LYS A 25 -1.42 -3.32 -31.81
CA LYS A 25 -1.29 -1.95 -32.35
C LYS A 25 -2.18 -0.96 -31.60
N SER A 26 -3.40 -1.35 -31.24
CA SER A 26 -4.29 -0.51 -30.45
C SER A 26 -3.75 -0.28 -29.04
N LEU A 27 -3.20 -1.32 -28.40
CA LEU A 27 -2.51 -1.22 -27.10
C LEU A 27 -1.22 -0.41 -27.21
N ALA A 28 -0.42 -0.59 -28.27
CA ALA A 28 0.79 0.20 -28.48
C ALA A 28 0.49 1.69 -28.67
N SER A 29 -0.62 2.04 -29.34
CA SER A 29 -1.03 3.44 -29.51
C SER A 29 -1.44 4.09 -28.18
N ILE A 30 -2.08 3.34 -27.28
CA ILE A 30 -2.46 3.80 -25.94
C ILE A 30 -1.21 4.04 -25.06
N VAL A 31 -0.18 3.20 -25.19
CA VAL A 31 1.08 3.35 -24.41
C VAL A 31 1.91 4.55 -24.86
N VAL A 32 1.79 4.98 -26.12
CA VAL A 32 2.62 6.07 -26.68
C VAL A 32 2.06 7.45 -26.34
N GLU A 33 0.75 7.60 -26.09
CA GLU A 33 0.12 8.90 -25.80
C GLU A 33 0.24 9.38 -24.34
N GLU A 34 0.74 8.57 -23.40
CA GLU A 34 0.91 8.96 -21.98
C GLU A 34 2.33 9.41 -21.57
N CYS A 35 3.30 9.53 -22.50
CA CYS A 35 4.68 9.89 -22.14
C CYS A 35 4.99 11.39 -22.27
N LYS A 36 4.38 12.19 -21.41
CA LYS A 36 4.98 13.44 -20.88
C LYS A 36 4.82 13.49 -19.37
N VAL A 37 5.30 12.46 -18.68
CA VAL A 37 5.47 12.48 -17.23
C VAL A 37 6.96 12.52 -16.96
N GLN A 38 7.39 13.57 -16.25
CA GLN A 38 8.77 13.85 -15.88
C GLN A 38 9.49 12.59 -15.36
N ASP A 39 10.76 12.43 -15.76
CA ASP A 39 11.71 11.39 -15.36
C ASP A 39 11.97 11.37 -13.84
N LYS A 40 10.97 11.00 -13.04
CA LYS A 40 11.19 10.54 -11.68
C LYS A 40 11.25 9.02 -11.75
N PRO A 41 12.39 8.38 -11.43
CA PRO A 41 12.46 6.92 -11.42
C PRO A 41 11.34 6.38 -10.52
N GLN A 42 10.48 5.54 -11.09
CA GLN A 42 9.38 4.92 -10.36
C GLN A 42 10.00 4.09 -9.22
N ILE A 43 9.77 4.51 -7.98
CA ILE A 43 10.29 3.82 -6.80
C ILE A 43 9.67 2.42 -6.77
N THR A 44 10.50 1.39 -6.85
CA THR A 44 9.99 0.01 -6.83
C THR A 44 9.45 -0.35 -5.45
N ARG A 45 8.62 -1.40 -5.36
CA ARG A 45 8.19 -1.96 -4.06
C ARG A 45 9.39 -2.30 -3.16
N VAL A 46 10.48 -2.77 -3.75
CA VAL A 46 11.71 -3.12 -3.03
C VAL A 46 12.38 -1.87 -2.45
N ASP A 47 12.47 -0.79 -3.25
CA ASP A 47 13.05 0.48 -2.82
C ASP A 47 12.22 1.12 -1.69
N MET A 48 10.90 1.06 -1.78
CA MET A 48 10.00 1.52 -0.71
C MET A 48 10.22 0.74 0.59
N LYS A 49 10.28 -0.60 0.53
CA LYS A 49 10.55 -1.44 1.71
C LYS A 49 11.88 -1.07 2.34
N ARG A 50 12.93 -0.94 1.53
CA ARG A 50 14.26 -0.56 2.01
C ARG A 50 14.28 0.83 2.65
N MET A 51 13.57 1.79 2.06
CA MET A 51 13.44 3.14 2.61
C MET A 51 12.74 3.13 3.98
N ILE A 52 11.63 2.40 4.11
CA ILE A 52 10.90 2.23 5.37
C ILE A 52 11.82 1.60 6.43
N GLU A 53 12.50 0.50 6.08
CA GLU A 53 13.45 -0.18 6.97
C GLU A 53 14.54 0.78 7.48
N MET A 54 15.15 1.58 6.59
CA MET A 54 16.17 2.55 6.97
C MET A 54 15.63 3.63 7.93
N ARG A 55 14.42 4.15 7.69
CA ARG A 55 13.79 5.17 8.56
C ARG A 55 13.52 4.61 9.95
N VAL A 56 12.94 3.42 10.04
CA VAL A 56 12.66 2.74 11.32
C VAL A 56 13.97 2.43 12.03
N LYS A 57 14.96 1.87 11.33
CA LYS A 57 16.28 1.55 11.90
C LYS A 57 16.99 2.77 12.48
N LYS A 58 16.94 3.91 11.79
CA LYS A 58 17.49 5.17 12.29
C LYS A 58 16.83 5.58 13.61
N ARG A 59 15.50 5.57 13.69
CA ARG A 59 14.77 5.93 14.91
C ARG A 59 15.05 4.95 16.04
N VAL A 60 15.01 3.64 15.78
CA VAL A 60 15.28 2.61 16.80
C VAL A 60 16.69 2.77 17.39
N LYS A 61 17.71 3.02 16.55
CA LYS A 61 19.09 3.23 17.02
C LYS A 61 19.26 4.50 17.87
N GLN A 62 18.43 5.53 17.69
CA GLN A 62 18.48 6.73 18.54
C GLN A 62 18.07 6.44 19.99
N HIS A 63 17.36 5.34 20.24
CA HIS A 63 16.96 4.89 21.57
C HIS A 63 17.85 3.77 22.13
N TYR A 64 19.00 3.50 21.50
CA TYR A 64 20.00 2.57 22.01
C TYR A 64 21.03 3.31 22.85
N VAL A 65 20.95 3.18 24.18
CA VAL A 65 21.81 3.86 25.15
C VAL A 65 22.25 2.85 26.20
N ASP A 66 23.54 2.87 26.56
CA ASP A 66 24.14 1.97 27.57
C ASP A 66 23.93 0.47 27.28
N GLY A 67 24.05 0.10 26.00
CA GLY A 67 23.91 -1.29 25.56
C GLY A 67 22.48 -1.82 25.54
N LYS A 68 21.47 -0.96 25.74
CA LYS A 68 20.06 -1.37 25.80
C LYS A 68 19.17 -0.44 24.99
N PHE A 69 18.07 -0.98 24.46
CA PHE A 69 17.01 -0.20 23.85
C PHE A 69 16.00 0.22 24.92
N HIS A 70 15.69 1.51 24.98
CA HIS A 70 14.76 2.07 25.95
C HIS A 70 13.45 2.51 25.28
N ASP A 71 12.35 2.43 26.03
CA ASP A 71 11.04 2.98 25.64
C ASP A 71 10.52 2.55 24.25
N LEU A 72 10.83 1.32 23.81
CA LEU A 72 10.48 0.83 22.46
C LEU A 72 8.99 1.02 22.16
N PHE A 73 8.11 0.63 23.07
CA PHE A 73 6.67 0.70 22.79
C PHE A 73 6.18 2.16 22.76
N ARG A 74 6.41 2.89 23.84
CA ARG A 74 5.86 4.25 24.03
C ARG A 74 6.48 5.28 23.08
N LYS A 75 7.79 5.21 22.80
CA LYS A 75 8.51 6.21 21.99
C LYS A 75 8.73 5.79 20.53
N LEU A 76 8.71 4.49 20.21
CA LEU A 76 8.96 4.02 18.83
C LEU A 76 7.73 3.41 18.18
N VAL A 77 7.10 2.40 18.79
CA VAL A 77 5.92 1.74 18.23
C VAL A 77 4.75 2.71 18.11
N ALA A 78 4.49 3.46 19.19
CA ALA A 78 3.40 4.43 19.22
C ALA A 78 3.75 5.78 18.57
N ASP A 79 4.95 5.97 18.00
CA ASP A 79 5.30 7.21 17.27
C ASP A 79 4.45 7.33 15.99
N PRO A 80 3.83 8.48 15.71
CA PRO A 80 2.99 8.68 14.53
C PRO A 80 3.70 8.33 13.21
N ARG A 81 5.01 8.60 13.11
CA ARG A 81 5.79 8.31 11.90
C ARG A 81 6.06 6.82 11.76
N THR A 82 6.23 6.09 12.86
CA THR A 82 6.34 4.62 12.82
C THR A 82 5.01 3.98 12.46
N LEU A 83 3.89 4.46 12.97
CA LEU A 83 2.56 3.98 12.59
C LEU A 83 2.29 4.23 11.09
N MET A 84 2.69 5.40 10.57
CA MET A 84 2.61 5.70 9.14
C MET A 84 3.55 4.82 8.31
N ASP A 85 4.77 4.55 8.78
CA ASP A 85 5.69 3.61 8.14
C ASP A 85 5.13 2.17 8.10
N ALA A 86 4.49 1.73 9.18
CA ALA A 86 3.81 0.44 9.26
C ALA A 86 2.61 0.36 8.28
N TYR A 87 1.78 1.40 8.24
CA TYR A 87 0.71 1.53 7.27
C TYR A 87 1.22 1.43 5.83
N ASN A 88 2.29 2.16 5.49
CA ASN A 88 2.89 2.11 4.16
C ASN A 88 3.51 0.73 3.87
N SER A 89 4.13 0.08 4.86
CA SER A 89 4.65 -1.28 4.73
C SER A 89 3.55 -2.29 4.38
N LEU A 90 2.40 -2.23 5.08
CA LEU A 90 1.24 -3.05 4.79
C LEU A 90 0.73 -2.84 3.37
N ARG A 91 0.64 -1.58 2.93
CA ARG A 91 0.20 -1.24 1.56
C ARG A 91 1.16 -1.76 0.50
N VAL A 92 2.46 -1.65 0.72
CA VAL A 92 3.48 -2.14 -0.23
C VAL A 92 3.49 -3.67 -0.29
N CYS A 93 3.20 -4.36 0.82
CA CYS A 93 3.17 -5.82 0.90
C CYS A 93 1.85 -6.45 0.47
N SER A 94 0.74 -5.70 0.50
CA SER A 94 -0.56 -6.22 0.12
C SER A 94 -0.68 -6.33 -1.40
N ASN A 95 -1.19 -7.47 -1.86
CA ASN A 95 -1.62 -7.67 -3.24
C ASN A 95 -3.05 -7.13 -3.49
N VAL A 96 -3.78 -6.85 -2.41
CA VAL A 96 -5.12 -6.25 -2.42
C VAL A 96 -4.97 -4.76 -2.12
N ASP A 97 -5.68 -3.91 -2.85
CA ASP A 97 -5.65 -2.48 -2.57
C ASP A 97 -6.35 -2.22 -1.23
N VAL A 98 -5.54 -2.14 -0.17
CA VAL A 98 -6.01 -2.00 1.22
C VAL A 98 -6.86 -0.72 1.39
N LEU A 99 -6.65 0.27 0.50
CA LEU A 99 -7.44 1.49 0.43
C LEU A 99 -8.89 1.25 0.03
N LEU A 100 -9.17 0.26 -0.82
CA LEU A 100 -10.55 -0.05 -1.26
C LEU A 100 -11.36 -0.75 -0.16
N SER A 101 -10.69 -1.43 0.77
CA SER A 101 -11.33 -2.22 1.82
C SER A 101 -11.84 -1.36 2.98
N GLU A 102 -11.17 -0.24 3.28
CA GLU A 102 -11.49 0.60 4.44
C GLU A 102 -11.21 2.07 4.09
N ASN A 103 -12.26 2.81 3.69
CA ASN A 103 -12.25 4.27 3.44
C ASN A 103 -12.05 5.08 4.74
N THR A 104 -11.11 4.67 5.60
CA THR A 104 -10.80 5.36 6.85
C THR A 104 -9.53 6.18 6.67
N GLU A 105 -9.69 7.50 6.61
CA GLU A 105 -8.58 8.43 6.77
C GLU A 105 -8.10 8.35 8.23
N ILE A 106 -6.91 7.78 8.44
CA ILE A 106 -6.34 7.59 9.78
C ILE A 106 -5.50 8.82 10.13
N CYS A 107 -5.93 9.58 11.15
CA CYS A 107 -5.09 10.60 11.77
C CYS A 107 -4.08 9.94 12.72
N PHE A 108 -2.83 9.76 12.27
CA PHE A 108 -1.78 9.06 13.03
C PHE A 108 -1.40 9.75 14.34
N ASP A 109 -1.57 11.06 14.47
CA ASP A 109 -1.31 11.77 15.73
C ASP A 109 -2.34 11.40 16.79
N SER A 110 -3.64 11.42 16.45
CA SER A 110 -4.70 10.98 17.36
C SER A 110 -4.57 9.50 17.71
N PHE A 111 -4.22 8.67 16.72
CA PHE A 111 -4.03 7.24 16.89
C PHE A 111 -2.84 6.92 17.80
N SER A 112 -1.73 7.65 17.65
CA SER A 112 -0.59 7.59 18.55
C SER A 112 -0.99 7.90 20.00
N GLN A 113 -1.73 9.00 20.21
CA GLN A 113 -2.21 9.37 21.54
C GLN A 113 -3.13 8.33 22.16
N GLU A 114 -4.00 7.71 21.35
CA GLU A 114 -4.87 6.63 21.78
C GLU A 114 -4.05 5.43 22.32
N ILE A 115 -2.99 5.04 21.61
CA ILE A 115 -2.09 3.94 22.00
C ILE A 115 -1.28 4.31 23.25
N VAL A 116 -0.64 5.48 23.28
CA VAL A 116 0.21 5.91 24.41
C VAL A 116 -0.57 6.02 25.71
N ASN A 117 -1.82 6.49 25.64
CA ASN A 117 -2.68 6.66 26.81
C ASN A 117 -3.41 5.36 27.21
N GLY A 118 -3.15 4.23 26.52
CA GLY A 118 -3.81 2.95 26.80
C GLY A 118 -5.31 2.93 26.50
N LYS A 119 -5.78 3.85 25.65
CA LYS A 119 -7.21 3.98 25.28
C LYS A 119 -7.59 3.13 24.07
N PHE A 120 -6.60 2.55 23.38
CA PHE A 120 -6.82 1.71 22.21
C PHE A 120 -7.45 0.37 22.60
N ASP A 121 -8.73 0.19 22.28
CA ASP A 121 -9.46 -1.05 22.59
C ASP A 121 -9.15 -2.16 21.57
N ILE A 122 -8.42 -3.18 22.01
CA ILE A 122 -8.06 -4.33 21.17
C ILE A 122 -9.30 -5.12 20.75
N LYS A 123 -10.32 -5.28 21.63
CA LYS A 123 -11.51 -6.08 21.34
C LYS A 123 -12.41 -5.40 20.31
N ALA A 124 -12.55 -4.09 20.38
CA ALA A 124 -13.27 -3.32 19.36
C ALA A 124 -12.55 -3.32 17.99
N ASN A 125 -11.25 -3.61 17.97
CA ASN A 125 -10.42 -3.67 16.77
C ASN A 125 -10.16 -5.11 16.28
N THR A 126 -11.00 -6.08 16.67
CA THR A 126 -11.02 -7.44 16.11
C THR A 126 -12.40 -7.81 15.58
N PHE A 127 -12.45 -8.75 14.65
CA PHE A 127 -13.70 -9.35 14.19
C PHE A 127 -13.56 -10.87 14.16
N THR A 128 -14.67 -11.56 14.42
CA THR A 128 -14.70 -13.02 14.53
C THR A 128 -15.35 -13.64 13.32
N VAL A 129 -14.71 -14.64 12.74
CA VAL A 129 -15.24 -15.45 11.64
C VAL A 129 -15.45 -16.87 12.14
N SER A 130 -16.69 -17.37 12.08
CA SER A 130 -16.98 -18.78 12.35
C SER A 130 -16.58 -19.61 11.14
N THR A 131 -15.79 -20.66 11.36
CA THR A 131 -15.58 -21.68 10.32
C THR A 131 -16.85 -22.51 10.15
N LYS A 132 -17.11 -22.97 8.92
CA LYS A 132 -18.15 -23.97 8.64
C LYS A 132 -17.43 -25.32 8.53
N GLY A 133 -17.62 -26.19 9.52
CA GLY A 133 -17.05 -27.53 9.59
C GLY A 133 -18.01 -28.50 10.27
N HIS A 134 -17.82 -29.80 10.02
CA HIS A 134 -18.68 -30.87 10.56
C HIS A 134 -18.37 -31.19 12.03
N ASP A 135 -17.17 -30.82 12.50
CA ASP A 135 -16.74 -30.84 13.90
C ASP A 135 -16.66 -29.40 14.45
N GLU A 136 -16.75 -29.28 15.78
CA GLU A 136 -16.86 -28.05 16.60
C GLU A 136 -16.55 -26.71 15.89
N LYS A 137 -17.50 -25.76 15.95
CA LYS A 137 -17.35 -24.42 15.39
C LYS A 137 -16.10 -23.72 15.95
N GLN A 138 -15.04 -23.65 15.15
CA GLN A 138 -13.85 -22.87 15.48
C GLN A 138 -14.08 -21.39 15.14
N LEU A 139 -13.77 -20.51 16.08
CA LEU A 139 -13.83 -19.06 15.88
C LEU A 139 -12.44 -18.53 15.53
N LEU A 140 -12.31 -17.93 14.36
CA LEU A 140 -11.11 -17.20 13.94
C LEU A 140 -11.26 -15.74 14.34
N VAL A 141 -10.39 -15.25 15.23
CA VAL A 141 -10.33 -13.83 15.58
C VAL A 141 -9.33 -13.15 14.67
N LEU A 142 -9.80 -12.21 13.86
CA LEU A 142 -9.00 -11.49 12.88
C LEU A 142 -8.83 -10.02 13.30
N PRO A 143 -7.66 -9.42 13.09
CA PRO A 143 -7.44 -8.02 13.40
C PRO A 143 -8.11 -7.12 12.36
N SER A 144 -8.73 -6.04 12.83
CA SER A 144 -9.09 -4.88 11.99
C SER A 144 -7.83 -4.21 11.44
N PHE A 145 -7.99 -3.30 10.48
CA PHE A 145 -6.84 -2.62 9.89
C PHE A 145 -6.04 -1.78 10.88
N LYS A 146 -6.69 -1.03 11.78
CA LYS A 146 -5.98 -0.29 12.83
C LYS A 146 -5.11 -1.23 13.68
N LEU A 147 -5.65 -2.38 14.09
CA LEU A 147 -4.88 -3.37 14.85
C LEU A 147 -3.74 -3.98 14.01
N LYS A 148 -3.95 -4.22 12.71
CA LYS A 148 -2.87 -4.65 11.80
C LYS A 148 -1.74 -3.62 11.73
N ILE A 149 -2.04 -2.32 11.71
CA ILE A 149 -1.01 -1.27 11.73
C ILE A 149 -0.19 -1.34 13.02
N VAL A 150 -0.83 -1.52 14.18
CA VAL A 150 -0.11 -1.66 15.46
C VAL A 150 0.76 -2.91 15.46
N GLN A 151 0.22 -4.06 15.03
CA GLN A 151 0.97 -5.32 14.93
C GLN A 151 2.18 -5.18 14.00
N GLU A 152 2.00 -4.50 12.86
CA GLU A 152 3.07 -4.22 11.92
C GLU A 152 4.12 -3.27 12.50
N ALA A 153 3.71 -2.21 13.22
CA ALA A 153 4.62 -1.29 13.88
C ALA A 153 5.50 -2.02 14.93
N ILE A 154 4.92 -2.94 15.69
CA ILE A 154 5.67 -3.81 16.61
C ILE A 154 6.66 -4.66 15.81
N ARG A 155 6.21 -5.31 14.73
CA ARG A 155 7.05 -6.18 13.90
C ARG A 155 8.28 -5.43 13.38
N ILE A 156 8.10 -4.29 12.71
CA ILE A 156 9.21 -3.54 12.08
C ILE A 156 10.19 -2.96 13.11
N VAL A 157 9.72 -2.55 14.28
CA VAL A 157 10.59 -2.06 15.37
C VAL A 157 11.39 -3.21 15.97
N LEU A 158 10.74 -4.31 16.30
CA LEU A 158 11.39 -5.47 16.91
C LEU A 158 12.31 -6.20 15.94
N GLU A 159 12.04 -6.14 14.64
CA GLU A 159 12.94 -6.66 13.62
C GLU A 159 14.31 -5.97 13.67
N VAL A 160 14.36 -4.65 13.89
CA VAL A 160 15.64 -3.94 14.05
C VAL A 160 16.40 -4.39 15.31
N VAL A 161 15.68 -4.69 16.39
CA VAL A 161 16.26 -5.07 17.69
C VAL A 161 16.77 -6.51 17.67
N PHE A 162 15.96 -7.45 17.18
CA PHE A 162 16.24 -8.89 17.24
C PHE A 162 16.88 -9.45 15.97
N ARG A 163 16.74 -8.78 14.84
CA ARG A 163 17.48 -9.07 13.61
C ARG A 163 18.31 -7.85 13.22
N PRO A 164 19.36 -7.53 13.98
CA PRO A 164 20.34 -6.55 13.56
C PRO A 164 21.16 -7.15 12.41
N LEU A 165 20.56 -7.25 11.21
CA LEU A 165 21.25 -7.69 10.01
C LEU A 165 22.44 -6.76 9.78
N THR A 166 23.62 -7.38 9.86
CA THR A 166 24.97 -6.83 9.88
C THR A 166 25.38 -6.25 8.53
N ARG A 167 24.57 -5.39 7.91
CA ARG A 167 24.99 -4.63 6.72
C ARG A 167 24.42 -3.25 6.77
N LEU A 168 25.13 -2.39 7.49
CA LEU A 168 25.35 -0.96 7.22
C LEU A 168 26.20 -0.51 8.41
N LYS A 169 27.53 -0.60 8.23
CA LYS A 169 28.48 0.12 9.08
C LYS A 169 28.00 1.57 9.10
N CYS A 170 27.63 2.07 10.26
CA CYS A 170 27.54 3.51 10.46
C CYS A 170 28.95 4.03 10.17
N ARG A 171 29.14 4.74 9.04
CA ARG A 171 30.29 5.65 8.92
C ARG A 171 30.02 6.74 9.94
N ASN A 172 30.82 6.74 11.00
CA ASN A 172 31.03 7.93 11.81
C ASN A 172 31.84 8.94 10.99
#